data_AF-H3C971-F1
#
_entry.id   AF-H3C971-F1
#
_cell.length_a   1.000
_cell.length_b   1.000
_cell.length_c   1.000
_cell.angle_alpha   90.00
_cell.angle_beta   90.00
_cell.angle_gamma   90.00
#
_symmetry.space_group_name_H-M   'P 1'
#
loop_
_entity.id
_entity.type
_entity.pdbx_description
1 polymer ?
#
loop_
_entity_poly.entity_id
_entity_poly.type
_entity_poly.pdbx_seq_one_letter_code
_entity_poly.pdbx_strand_id
1 'polypeptide(L)'
;PALSARRLRFNQFASVEYQQEPYMTPRDFLFSVMLEKVDRKLQKRVLTKKDVDQMLASSARVRPGSELFRTLGDNGLVSYTEYLFLLTILTKPHTGFHIAFKMLDVDGNEHVDKKEFLKLITANNSSASLGAQRPAEEAEGVNTSLQTLFFGRN
;
A
#
# COMPACT_ATOMS: atom_id res chain seq x y z
N PRO A 1 -20.70 -8.52 7.45
CA PRO A 1 -20.56 -7.07 7.18
C PRO A 1 -20.35 -6.80 5.69
N ALA A 2 -21.00 -5.78 5.13
CA ALA A 2 -20.78 -5.38 3.73
C ALA A 2 -19.38 -4.76 3.57
N LEU A 3 -18.69 -5.08 2.47
CA LEU A 3 -17.40 -4.46 2.15
C LEU A 3 -17.60 -2.97 1.81
N SER A 4 -16.67 -2.11 2.23
CA SER A 4 -16.69 -0.70 1.84
C SER A 4 -16.52 -0.56 0.32
N ALA A 5 -17.03 0.53 -0.28
CA ALA A 5 -16.87 0.80 -1.70
C ALA A 5 -15.39 0.80 -2.14
N ARG A 6 -14.49 1.31 -1.27
CA ARG A 6 -13.05 1.30 -1.50
C ARG A 6 -12.46 -0.10 -1.48
N ARG A 7 -12.87 -0.98 -0.55
CA ARG A 7 -12.43 -2.38 -0.51
C ARG A 7 -12.98 -3.18 -1.69
N LEU A 8 -14.22 -2.91 -2.11
CA LEU A 8 -14.80 -3.53 -3.31
C LEU A 8 -13.99 -3.16 -4.56
N ARG A 9 -13.69 -1.87 -4.74
CA ARG A 9 -12.85 -1.39 -5.84
C ARG A 9 -11.45 -1.97 -5.79
N PHE A 10 -10.85 -2.05 -4.59
CA PHE A 10 -9.55 -2.70 -4.42
C PHE A 10 -9.60 -4.16 -4.89
N ASN A 11 -10.56 -4.95 -4.38
CA ASN A 11 -10.69 -6.36 -4.73
C ASN A 11 -10.99 -6.59 -6.22
N GLN A 12 -11.63 -5.63 -6.89
CA GLN A 12 -11.95 -5.70 -8.32
C GLN A 12 -10.70 -5.59 -9.19
N PHE A 13 -9.73 -4.76 -8.78
CA PHE A 13 -8.51 -4.48 -9.56
C PHE A 13 -7.29 -5.26 -9.06
N ALA A 14 -7.30 -5.80 -7.84
CA ALA A 14 -6.23 -6.63 -7.29
C ALA A 14 -6.00 -7.89 -8.15
N SER A 15 -4.85 -7.96 -8.82
CA SER A 15 -4.50 -9.05 -9.74
C SER A 15 -3.66 -10.16 -9.11
N VAL A 16 -3.16 -9.98 -7.88
CA VAL A 16 -2.29 -10.94 -7.21
C VAL A 16 -2.78 -11.28 -5.79
N GLU A 17 -2.43 -12.47 -5.32
CA GLU A 17 -2.78 -12.95 -3.98
C GLU A 17 -1.55 -13.61 -3.35
N TYR A 18 -1.29 -13.33 -2.07
CA TYR A 18 -0.23 -13.98 -1.31
C TYR A 18 -0.73 -14.28 0.10
N GLN A 19 -0.53 -15.52 0.56
CA GLN A 19 -1.05 -15.99 1.86
C GLN A 19 -2.56 -15.68 2.05
N GLN A 20 -3.37 -15.89 1.00
CA GLN A 20 -4.82 -15.63 0.98
C GLN A 20 -5.24 -14.15 1.12
N GLU A 21 -4.29 -13.21 1.15
CA GLU A 21 -4.59 -11.78 1.12
C GLU A 21 -4.39 -11.23 -0.31
N PRO A 22 -5.37 -10.49 -0.86
CA PRO A 22 -5.23 -9.83 -2.16
C PRO A 22 -4.31 -8.61 -2.10
N TYR A 23 -3.48 -8.47 -3.13
CA TYR A 23 -2.62 -7.30 -3.36
C TYR A 23 -2.84 -6.72 -4.76
N MET A 24 -2.54 -5.45 -4.90
CA MET A 24 -2.42 -4.78 -6.19
C MET A 24 -0.97 -4.71 -6.63
N THR A 25 -0.75 -4.76 -7.94
CA THR A 25 0.49 -4.25 -8.53
C THR A 25 0.44 -2.72 -8.68
N PRO A 26 1.57 -2.02 -8.88
CA PRO A 26 1.57 -0.62 -9.27
C PRO A 26 0.73 -0.33 -10.52
N ARG A 27 0.70 -1.25 -11.49
CA ARG A 27 -0.19 -1.16 -12.65
C ARG A 27 -1.67 -1.25 -12.24
N ASP A 28 -2.03 -2.20 -11.39
CA ASP A 28 -3.42 -2.33 -10.88
C ASP A 28 -3.87 -1.05 -10.19
N PHE A 29 -2.99 -0.43 -9.39
CA PHE A 29 -3.27 0.85 -8.76
C PHE A 29 -3.59 1.94 -9.79
N LEU A 30 -2.73 2.12 -10.81
CA LEU A 30 -2.97 3.12 -11.87
C LEU A 30 -4.32 2.90 -12.56
N PHE A 31 -4.62 1.66 -12.93
CA PHE A 31 -5.91 1.32 -13.54
C PHE A 31 -7.09 1.53 -12.60
N SER A 32 -6.94 1.24 -11.31
CA SER A 32 -7.99 1.48 -10.31
C SER A 32 -8.32 2.97 -10.13
N VAL A 33 -7.39 3.87 -10.46
CA VAL A 33 -7.62 5.32 -10.43
C VAL A 33 -8.17 5.82 -11.76
N MET A 34 -7.67 5.29 -12.89
CA MET A 34 -7.98 5.80 -14.22
C MET A 34 -9.25 5.20 -14.85
N LEU A 35 -9.57 3.95 -14.55
CA LEU A 35 -10.63 3.20 -15.23
C LEU A 35 -11.85 3.04 -14.33
N GLU A 36 -13.05 3.15 -14.89
CA GLU A 36 -14.28 2.91 -14.15
C GLU A 36 -14.54 1.42 -13.90
N LYS A 37 -14.21 0.58 -14.89
CA LYS A 37 -14.43 -0.87 -14.88
C LYS A 37 -13.20 -1.61 -15.38
N VAL A 38 -13.09 -2.88 -15.01
CA VAL A 38 -12.10 -3.79 -15.57
C VAL A 38 -12.75 -4.52 -16.73
N ASP A 39 -12.23 -4.34 -17.94
CA ASP A 39 -12.82 -4.92 -19.17
C ASP A 39 -12.78 -6.46 -19.21
N ARG A 40 -11.88 -7.07 -18.43
CA ARG A 40 -11.78 -8.53 -18.26
C ARG A 40 -11.51 -8.84 -16.79
N LYS A 41 -12.17 -9.85 -16.21
CA LYS A 41 -11.79 -10.36 -14.89
C LYS A 41 -10.30 -10.74 -14.94
N LEU A 42 -9.45 -9.97 -14.28
CA LEU A 42 -8.03 -10.30 -14.12
C LEU A 42 -7.96 -11.68 -13.45
N GLN A 43 -7.32 -12.63 -14.13
CA GLN A 43 -6.99 -13.91 -13.52
C GLN A 43 -6.05 -13.61 -12.34
N LYS A 44 -6.50 -13.90 -11.12
CA LYS A 44 -5.69 -13.67 -9.92
C LYS A 44 -4.52 -14.63 -9.92
N ARG A 45 -3.30 -14.09 -9.90
CA ARG A 45 -2.08 -14.89 -9.78
C ARG A 45 -1.76 -15.09 -8.30
N VAL A 46 -1.77 -16.34 -7.85
CA VAL A 46 -1.29 -16.71 -6.51
C VAL A 46 0.24 -16.67 -6.52
N LEU A 47 0.83 -15.87 -5.65
CA LEU A 47 2.27 -15.69 -5.54
C LEU A 47 2.88 -16.71 -4.58
N THR A 48 4.09 -17.15 -4.88
CA THR A 48 4.97 -17.83 -3.95
C THR A 48 5.82 -16.83 -3.17
N LYS A 49 6.45 -17.26 -2.08
CA LYS A 49 7.39 -16.41 -1.33
C LYS A 49 8.52 -15.89 -2.24
N LYS A 50 9.02 -16.72 -3.16
CA LYS A 50 10.06 -16.34 -4.13
C LYS A 50 9.59 -15.21 -5.06
N ASP A 51 8.34 -15.24 -5.51
CA ASP A 51 7.78 -14.19 -6.36
C ASP A 51 7.72 -12.86 -5.61
N VAL A 52 7.26 -12.90 -4.36
CA VAL A 52 7.24 -11.73 -3.46
C VAL A 52 8.65 -11.17 -3.29
N ASP A 53 9.62 -12.02 -2.94
CA ASP A 53 11.02 -11.60 -2.74
C ASP A 53 11.61 -10.98 -4.02
N GLN A 54 11.26 -11.49 -5.20
CA GLN A 54 11.68 -10.91 -6.47
C GLN A 54 11.06 -9.54 -6.72
N MET A 55 9.76 -9.37 -6.47
CA MET A 55 9.05 -8.10 -6.64
C MET A 55 9.59 -7.02 -5.69
N LEU A 56 9.91 -7.39 -4.44
CA LEU A 56 10.55 -6.48 -3.48
C LEU A 56 11.99 -6.13 -3.88
N ALA A 57 12.73 -7.08 -4.45
CA ALA A 57 14.08 -6.83 -4.96
C ALA A 57 14.08 -5.82 -6.11
N SER A 58 13.10 -5.91 -7.01
CA SER A 58 12.91 -4.91 -8.07
C SER A 58 12.57 -3.54 -7.50
N SER A 59 11.69 -3.49 -6.50
CA SER A 59 11.27 -2.24 -5.85
C SER A 59 12.44 -1.49 -5.20
N ALA A 60 13.36 -2.23 -4.56
CA ALA A 60 14.55 -1.65 -3.93
C ALA A 60 15.55 -1.02 -4.92
N ARG A 61 15.51 -1.38 -6.20
CA ARG A 61 16.46 -0.90 -7.23
C ARG A 61 15.91 0.27 -8.05
N VAL A 62 14.61 0.54 -7.98
CA VAL A 62 13.98 1.60 -8.77
C VAL A 62 14.28 2.96 -8.14
N ARG A 63 14.65 3.92 -9.00
CA ARG A 63 14.82 5.31 -8.57
C ARG A 63 13.46 5.97 -8.37
N PRO A 64 13.22 6.67 -7.25
CA PRO A 64 12.04 7.49 -7.08
C PRO A 64 11.92 8.54 -8.18
N GLY A 65 10.71 8.78 -8.67
CA GLY A 65 10.43 9.76 -9.73
C GLY A 65 8.97 9.70 -10.20
N SER A 66 8.61 10.57 -11.13
CA SER A 66 7.23 10.64 -11.67
C SER A 66 6.79 9.35 -12.36
N GLU A 67 7.75 8.58 -12.88
CA GLU A 67 7.49 7.32 -13.60
C GLU A 67 7.53 6.07 -12.72
N LEU A 68 7.74 6.21 -11.40
CA LEU A 68 7.93 5.10 -10.46
C LEU A 68 6.95 3.93 -10.67
N PHE A 69 5.65 4.20 -10.72
CA PHE A 69 4.62 3.17 -10.85
C PHE A 69 4.59 2.56 -12.24
N ARG A 70 4.91 3.34 -13.28
CA ARG A 70 5.03 2.84 -14.67
C ARG A 70 6.26 1.97 -14.83
N THR A 71 7.38 2.32 -14.19
CA THR A 71 8.63 1.54 -14.20
C THR A 71 8.47 0.22 -13.45
N LEU A 72 7.80 0.22 -12.28
CA LEU A 72 7.54 -1.03 -11.54
C LEU A 72 6.54 -1.93 -12.26
N GLY A 73 5.48 -1.35 -12.85
CA GLY A 73 4.46 -2.10 -13.59
C GLY A 73 3.84 -3.21 -12.75
N ASP A 74 4.05 -4.46 -13.16
CA ASP A 74 3.54 -5.65 -12.49
C ASP A 74 4.49 -6.20 -11.41
N ASN A 75 5.65 -5.57 -11.21
CA ASN A 75 6.71 -6.01 -10.29
C ASN A 75 6.69 -5.24 -8.97
N GLY A 76 5.51 -5.12 -8.34
CA GLY A 76 5.39 -4.57 -7.00
C GLY A 76 4.12 -4.99 -6.29
N LEU A 77 4.10 -4.82 -4.97
CA LEU A 77 2.97 -5.14 -4.10
C LEU A 77 2.48 -3.89 -3.39
N VAL A 78 1.17 -3.66 -3.52
CA VAL A 78 0.41 -2.59 -2.87
C VAL A 78 -0.72 -3.25 -2.08
N SER A 79 -0.63 -3.18 -0.76
CA SER A 79 -1.68 -3.64 0.15
C SER A 79 -2.90 -2.72 0.12
N TYR A 80 -4.03 -3.17 0.68
CA TYR A 80 -5.24 -2.35 0.75
C TYR A 80 -5.04 -1.06 1.56
N THR A 81 -4.27 -1.12 2.62
CA THR A 81 -3.96 0.05 3.45
C THR A 81 -3.11 1.06 2.70
N GLU A 82 -2.15 0.58 1.92
CA GLU A 82 -1.33 1.43 1.05
C GLU A 82 -2.13 2.01 -0.11
N TYR A 83 -3.06 1.26 -0.67
CA TYR A 83 -4.01 1.78 -1.64
C TYR A 83 -4.78 2.97 -1.07
N LEU A 84 -5.29 2.89 0.16
CA LEU A 84 -5.96 4.02 0.82
C LEU A 84 -5.00 5.20 1.08
N PHE A 85 -3.77 4.91 1.48
CA PHE A 85 -2.73 5.93 1.68
C PHE A 85 -2.43 6.68 0.37
N LEU A 86 -2.21 5.96 -0.73
CA LEU A 86 -1.94 6.55 -2.04
C LEU A 86 -3.13 7.36 -2.57
N LEU A 87 -4.38 6.88 -2.40
CA LEU A 87 -5.57 7.67 -2.73
C LEU A 87 -5.64 8.96 -1.91
N THR A 88 -5.23 8.91 -0.64
CA THR A 88 -5.15 10.09 0.21
C THR A 88 -4.12 11.06 -0.35
N ILE A 89 -2.92 10.61 -0.71
CA ILE A 89 -1.90 11.45 -1.36
C ILE A 89 -2.47 12.15 -2.60
N LEU A 90 -3.15 11.41 -3.50
CA LEU A 90 -3.70 11.97 -4.74
C LEU A 90 -4.74 13.09 -4.53
N THR A 91 -5.38 13.14 -3.36
CA THR A 91 -6.48 14.08 -3.07
C THR A 91 -6.09 15.18 -2.09
N LYS A 92 -4.86 15.18 -1.56
CA LYS A 92 -4.40 16.19 -0.61
C LYS A 92 -3.74 17.37 -1.34
N PRO A 93 -4.09 18.63 -0.99
CA PRO A 93 -3.37 19.80 -1.46
C PRO A 93 -1.96 19.86 -0.86
N HIS A 94 -1.05 20.59 -1.50
CA HIS A 94 0.35 20.74 -1.06
C HIS A 94 0.48 21.11 0.44
N THR A 95 -0.32 22.06 0.92
CA THR A 95 -0.33 22.48 2.33
C THR A 95 -0.80 21.39 3.29
N GLY A 96 -1.66 20.48 2.82
CA GLY A 96 -2.17 19.35 3.60
C GLY A 96 -1.11 18.27 3.85
N PHE A 97 -0.08 18.16 2.99
CA PHE A 97 1.02 17.22 3.23
C PHE A 97 1.83 17.61 4.45
N HIS A 98 2.20 18.89 4.60
CA HIS A 98 2.98 19.34 5.75
C HIS A 98 2.28 19.05 7.08
N ILE A 99 0.96 19.28 7.12
CA ILE A 99 0.14 18.98 8.29
C ILE A 99 0.08 17.47 8.53
N ALA A 100 -0.10 16.65 7.48
CA ALA A 100 -0.15 15.20 7.61
C ALA A 100 1.19 14.60 8.06
N PHE A 101 2.33 15.12 7.59
CA PHE A 101 3.66 14.72 8.07
C PHE A 101 3.83 15.05 9.55
N LYS A 102 3.46 16.25 9.98
CA LYS A 102 3.49 16.62 11.42
C LYS A 102 2.55 15.80 12.30
N MET A 103 1.44 15.31 11.76
CA MET A 103 0.54 14.42 12.50
C MET A 103 1.10 13.00 12.65
N LEU A 104 2.05 12.61 11.78
CA LEU A 104 2.68 11.30 11.75
C LEU A 104 3.98 11.24 12.56
N ASP A 105 4.75 12.32 12.52
CA ASP A 105 5.98 12.54 13.28
C ASP A 105 5.63 12.73 14.77
N VAL A 106 5.64 11.64 15.52
CA VAL A 106 5.23 11.63 16.94
C VAL A 106 6.39 12.07 17.83
N ASP A 107 7.63 11.81 17.42
CA ASP A 107 8.83 12.16 18.17
C ASP A 107 9.38 13.56 17.83
N GLY A 108 8.88 14.20 16.77
CA GLY A 108 9.20 15.57 16.37
C GLY A 108 10.54 15.68 15.63
N ASN A 109 11.04 14.58 15.05
CA ASN A 109 12.34 14.54 14.38
C ASN A 109 12.29 15.03 12.91
N GLU A 110 11.15 15.53 12.45
CA GLU A 110 10.85 16.01 11.09
C GLU A 110 10.91 14.93 10.00
N HIS A 111 10.93 13.66 10.40
CA HIS A 111 10.86 12.49 9.53
C HIS A 111 9.73 11.56 10.01
N VAL A 112 9.39 10.58 9.18
CA VAL A 112 8.43 9.53 9.56
C VAL A 112 9.15 8.20 9.42
N ASP A 113 9.33 7.49 10.52
CA ASP A 113 9.96 6.17 10.49
C ASP A 113 8.94 5.06 10.11
N LYS A 114 9.44 3.83 9.92
CA LYS A 114 8.58 2.69 9.57
C LYS A 114 7.51 2.41 10.64
N LYS A 115 7.84 2.59 11.93
CA LYS A 115 6.94 2.34 13.06
C LYS A 115 5.80 3.37 13.09
N GLU A 116 6.12 4.64 12.85
CA GLU A 116 5.16 5.73 12.74
C GLU A 116 4.23 5.56 11.53
N PHE A 117 4.79 5.18 10.38
CA PHE A 117 4.00 4.87 9.19
C PHE A 117 3.03 3.69 9.41
N LEU A 118 3.47 2.63 10.09
CA LEU A 118 2.62 1.48 10.40
C LEU A 118 1.50 1.81 11.39
N LYS A 119 1.69 2.76 12.32
CA LYS A 119 0.61 3.25 13.20
C LYS A 119 -0.54 3.86 12.39
N LEU A 120 -0.25 4.64 11.34
CA LEU A 120 -1.29 5.21 10.47
C LEU A 120 -2.05 4.14 9.69
N ILE A 121 -1.31 3.18 9.13
CA ILE A 121 -1.90 2.02 8.42
C ILE A 121 -2.86 1.26 9.34
N THR A 122 -2.44 1.02 10.58
CA THR A 122 -3.22 0.26 11.57
C THR A 122 -4.46 1.05 12.01
N ALA A 123 -4.33 2.34 12.28
CA ALA A 123 -5.45 3.21 12.66
C ALA A 123 -6.53 3.30 11.57
N ASN A 124 -6.14 3.30 10.29
CA ASN A 124 -7.08 3.33 9.17
C ASN A 124 -7.91 2.03 9.10
N ASN A 125 -7.33 0.89 9.47
CA ASN A 125 -8.06 -0.39 9.58
C ASN A 125 -9.02 -0.43 10.78
N SER A 126 -8.71 0.29 11.86
CA SER A 126 -9.55 0.36 13.07
C SER A 126 -10.86 1.14 12.88
N SER A 127 -10.97 1.96 11.84
CA SER A 127 -12.24 2.61 11.48
C SER A 127 -13.33 1.63 11.00
N ALA A 128 -12.99 0.34 10.83
CA ALA A 128 -13.93 -0.76 10.61
C ALA A 128 -14.24 -1.60 11.88
N SER A 129 -13.57 -1.37 13.01
CA SER A 129 -13.84 -2.05 14.28
C SER A 129 -13.13 -1.33 15.43
N LEU A 130 -13.88 -0.58 16.23
CA LEU A 130 -13.47 -0.16 17.57
C LEU A 130 -13.25 -1.41 18.43
N GLY A 131 -12.00 -1.81 18.63
CA GLY A 131 -11.63 -2.84 19.61
C GLY A 131 -10.66 -3.88 19.09
N ALA A 132 -9.37 -3.57 19.13
CA ALA A 132 -8.27 -4.49 19.43
C ALA A 132 -6.95 -3.72 19.23
N GLN A 133 -6.41 -3.19 20.32
CA GLN A 133 -5.01 -2.76 20.35
C GLN A 133 -4.16 -4.02 20.19
N ARG A 134 -3.68 -4.29 18.97
CA ARG A 134 -2.53 -5.17 18.80
C ARG A 134 -1.27 -4.31 18.87
N PRO A 135 -0.29 -4.66 19.72
CA PRO A 135 0.95 -3.89 19.84
C PRO A 135 1.63 -3.78 18.47
N ALA A 136 2.16 -2.58 18.19
CA ALA A 136 2.81 -2.23 16.92
C ALA A 136 4.04 -3.11 16.58
N GLU A 137 4.47 -3.98 17.49
CA GLU A 137 5.59 -4.91 17.31
C GLU A 137 5.21 -6.21 16.58
N GLU A 138 3.92 -6.57 16.48
CA GLU A 138 3.46 -7.82 15.85
C GLU A 138 2.84 -7.65 14.45
N ALA A 139 2.96 -6.47 13.84
CA ALA A 139 2.64 -6.33 12.43
C ALA A 139 3.81 -6.85 11.57
N GLU A 140 4.20 -8.12 11.73
CA GLU A 140 4.99 -8.87 10.74
C GLU A 140 4.11 -9.17 9.50
N GLY A 141 3.57 -8.10 8.92
CA GLY A 141 2.96 -8.15 7.62
C GLY A 141 4.02 -8.32 6.55
N VAL A 142 3.65 -8.94 5.44
CA VAL A 142 4.49 -9.07 4.25
C VAL A 142 4.97 -7.67 3.84
N ASN A 143 6.29 -7.46 3.81
CA ASN A 143 6.84 -6.19 3.33
C ASN A 143 6.33 -5.93 1.92
N THR A 144 5.93 -4.70 1.66
CA THR A 144 5.36 -4.25 0.39
C THR A 144 6.36 -3.40 -0.38
N SER A 145 6.03 -3.08 -1.63
CA SER A 145 6.91 -2.27 -2.48
C SER A 145 7.07 -0.84 -1.95
N LEU A 146 6.01 -0.21 -1.41
CA LEU A 146 6.14 1.14 -0.86
C LEU A 146 6.97 1.15 0.43
N GLN A 147 6.78 0.17 1.32
CA GLN A 147 7.60 0.06 2.53
C GLN A 147 9.07 -0.12 2.17
N THR A 148 9.37 -0.97 1.17
CA THR A 148 10.74 -1.16 0.67
C THR A 148 11.31 0.12 0.05
N LEU A 149 10.49 0.90 -0.65
CA LEU A 149 10.91 2.14 -1.28
C LEU A 149 11.18 3.26 -0.26
N PHE A 150 10.34 3.37 0.78
CA PHE A 150 10.46 4.42 1.79
C PHE A 150 11.53 4.14 2.84
N PHE A 151 11.69 2.87 3.23
CA PHE A 151 12.51 2.50 4.38
C PHE A 151 13.65 1.52 4.06
N GLY A 152 13.74 1.04 2.82
CA GLY A 152 14.72 0.03 2.42
C GLY A 152 14.31 -1.41 2.77
N ARG A 153 15.22 -2.35 2.50
CA ARG A 153 15.10 -3.76 2.94
C ARG A 153 15.73 -3.87 4.33
N ASN A 154 14.94 -4.34 5.31
CA ASN A 154 15.47 -4.85 6.57
C ASN A 154 16.14 -6.21 6.32
#